data_AF-Q4QKT2-F1
#
_entry.id   AF-Q4QKT2-F1
#
_cell.length_a   1.000
_cell.length_b   1.000
_cell.length_c   1.000
_cell.angle_alpha   90.00
_cell.angle_beta   90.00
_cell.angle_gamma   90.00
#
_symmetry.space_group_name_H-M   'P 1'
#
loop_
_entity.id
_entity.type
_entity.pdbx_description
1 polymer ?
#
loop_
_entity_poly.entity_id
_entity_poly.type
_entity_poly.pdbx_seq_one_letter_code
_entity_poly.pdbx_strand_id
1 'polypeptide(L)' 'MQINVDPNIAPHRIPYFEFDTKEYEDLSVFADAIPKLTGIGVQISESWVWDKLGIPEPQEG' A
#
# COMPACT_ATOMS: atom_id res chain seq x y z
N MET A 1 5.44 -18.67 -8.75
CA MET A 1 5.82 -20.05 -8.40
C MET A 1 4.64 -20.75 -7.76
N GLN A 2 4.30 -21.97 -8.17
CA GLN A 2 3.24 -22.79 -7.54
C GLN A 2 3.88 -24.05 -6.95
N ILE A 3 3.53 -24.38 -5.70
CA ILE A 3 3.99 -25.59 -4.99
C ILE A 3 2.73 -26.36 -4.57
N ASN A 4 2.62 -27.62 -4.97
CA ASN A 4 1.61 -28.60 -4.51
C ASN A 4 0.12 -28.15 -4.61
N VAL A 5 -0.37 -27.87 -5.81
CA VAL A 5 -1.77 -27.48 -6.04
C VAL A 5 -2.62 -28.69 -6.47
N ASP A 6 -3.77 -28.90 -5.84
CA ASP A 6 -4.79 -29.87 -6.29
C ASP A 6 -5.36 -29.44 -7.67
N PRO A 7 -5.33 -30.32 -8.69
CA PRO A 7 -5.82 -30.00 -10.03
C PRO A 7 -7.32 -29.67 -10.12
N ASN A 8 -8.12 -29.94 -9.08
CA ASN A 8 -9.55 -29.65 -9.03
C ASN A 8 -9.88 -28.25 -8.48
N ILE A 9 -8.89 -27.48 -8.02
CA ILE A 9 -9.09 -26.11 -7.53
C ILE A 9 -9.12 -25.15 -8.71
N ALA A 10 -10.14 -24.29 -8.77
CA ALA A 10 -10.23 -23.26 -9.79
C ALA A 10 -8.99 -22.34 -9.75
N PRO A 11 -8.33 -22.01 -10.88
CA PRO A 11 -7.02 -21.34 -10.89
C PRO A 11 -6.93 -20.03 -10.09
N HIS A 12 -8.02 -19.26 -10.01
CA HIS A 12 -8.09 -18.00 -9.28
C HIS A 12 -8.19 -18.16 -7.75
N ARG A 13 -8.35 -19.39 -7.24
CA ARG A 13 -8.41 -19.73 -5.82
C ARG A 13 -7.09 -20.26 -5.28
N ILE A 14 -6.09 -20.37 -6.13
CA ILE A 14 -4.75 -20.83 -5.76
C ILE A 14 -3.97 -19.61 -5.26
N PRO A 15 -3.28 -19.68 -4.10
CA PRO A 15 -2.44 -18.59 -3.66
C PRO A 15 -1.33 -18.31 -4.67
N TYR A 16 -1.09 -17.03 -4.91
CA TYR A 16 0.02 -16.57 -5.73
C TYR A 16 0.94 -15.70 -4.89
N PHE A 17 2.24 -15.77 -5.18
CA PHE A 17 3.20 -14.81 -4.64
C PHE A 17 3.14 -13.56 -5.50
N GLU A 18 2.90 -12.43 -4.84
CA GLU A 18 3.01 -11.11 -5.43
C GLU A 18 4.11 -10.35 -4.69
N PHE A 19 4.93 -9.64 -5.46
CA PHE A 19 5.89 -8.69 -4.92
C PHE A 19 5.40 -7.31 -5.25
N ASP A 20 5.26 -6.49 -4.21
CA ASP A 20 5.06 -5.07 -4.41
C ASP A 20 6.39 -4.44 -4.82
N THR A 21 6.48 -4.01 -6.08
CA THR A 21 7.67 -3.40 -6.66
C THR A 21 7.59 -1.89 -6.74
N LYS A 22 6.59 -1.28 -6.10
CA LYS A 22 6.47 0.17 -6.04
C LYS A 22 7.58 0.75 -5.18
N GLU A 23 8.04 1.94 -5.56
CA GLU A 23 8.94 2.74 -4.73
C GLU A 23 8.09 3.59 -3.79
N TYR A 24 8.22 3.32 -2.49
CA TYR A 24 7.53 4.06 -1.45
C TYR A 24 8.42 5.13 -0.85
N GLU A 25 7.78 6.21 -0.44
CA GLU A 25 8.45 7.33 0.19
C GLU A 25 8.88 6.98 1.62
N ASP A 26 9.92 7.64 2.12
CA ASP A 26 10.40 7.39 3.47
C ASP A 26 9.42 7.95 4.53
N LEU A 27 8.99 7.07 5.45
CA LEU A 27 8.04 7.40 6.50
C LEU A 27 8.54 8.54 7.41
N SER A 28 9.83 8.56 7.73
CA SER A 28 10.40 9.58 8.63
C SER A 28 10.45 10.94 7.96
N VAL A 29 10.79 10.97 6.67
CA VAL A 29 10.76 12.20 5.84
C VAL A 29 9.34 12.75 5.79
N PHE A 30 8.34 11.90 5.53
CA PHE A 30 6.94 12.33 5.46
C PHE A 30 6.41 12.80 6.82
N ALA A 31 6.74 12.10 7.91
CA ALA A 31 6.32 12.48 9.26
C ALA A 31 6.85 13.85 9.70
N ASP A 32 8.04 14.26 9.22
CA ASP A 32 8.59 15.59 9.47
C ASP A 32 8.02 16.66 8.51
N ALA A 33 7.88 16.34 7.22
CA ALA A 33 7.52 17.31 6.18
C ALA A 33 6.03 17.63 6.13
N ILE A 34 5.15 16.62 6.21
CA ILE A 34 3.71 16.80 6.03
C ILE A 34 3.11 17.77 7.06
N PRO A 35 3.37 17.64 8.38
CA PRO A 35 2.86 18.58 9.36
C PRO A 35 3.28 20.04 9.10
N LYS A 36 4.51 20.26 8.61
CA LYS A 36 5.03 21.60 8.27
C LYS A 36 4.29 22.19 7.09
N LEU A 37 4.05 21.39 6.04
CA LEU A 37 3.32 21.83 4.85
C LEU A 37 1.85 22.11 5.15
N THR A 38 1.19 21.25 5.93
CA THR A 38 -0.19 21.51 6.36
C THR A 38 -0.28 22.73 7.27
N GLY A 39 0.73 22.98 8.10
CA GLY A 39 0.82 24.15 8.98
C GLY A 39 0.87 25.49 8.24
N ILE A 40 1.36 25.53 6.99
CA ILE A 40 1.35 26.72 6.13
C ILE A 40 0.15 26.77 5.17
N GLY A 41 -0.81 25.84 5.31
CA GLY A 41 -2.06 25.83 4.56
C GLY A 41 -2.09 24.92 3.33
N VAL A 42 -1.04 24.14 3.05
CA VAL A 42 -1.09 23.13 1.98
C VAL A 42 -2.13 22.08 2.32
N GLN A 43 -3.05 21.83 1.39
CA GLN A 43 -4.08 20.81 1.56
C GLN A 43 -3.54 19.47 1.06
N ILE A 44 -3.40 18.51 1.96
CA ILE A 44 -2.92 17.14 1.66
C ILE A 44 -3.99 16.16 2.16
N SER A 45 -4.50 15.30 1.29
CA SER A 45 -5.48 14.29 1.67
C SER A 45 -4.81 13.08 2.32
N GLU A 46 -5.49 12.47 3.29
CA GLU A 46 -5.00 11.28 3.99
C GLU A 46 -4.73 10.11 3.04
N SER A 47 -5.66 9.81 2.13
CA SER A 47 -5.53 8.75 1.12
C SER A 47 -4.30 8.90 0.23
N TRP A 48 -3.88 10.13 -0.04
CA TRP A 48 -2.66 10.40 -0.81
C TRP A 48 -1.41 10.06 -0.01
N VAL A 49 -1.42 10.31 1.30
CA VAL A 49 -0.32 9.94 2.20
C VAL A 49 -0.21 8.42 2.30
N TRP A 50 -1.35 7.73 2.44
CA TRP A 50 -1.39 6.27 2.50
C TRP A 50 -0.86 5.62 1.21
N ASP A 51 -1.27 6.13 0.04
CA ASP A 51 -0.77 5.66 -1.27
C ASP A 51 0.75 5.84 -1.39
N LYS A 52 1.29 7.00 -0.98
CA LYS A 52 2.74 7.27 -1.06
C LYS A 52 3.58 6.44 -0.09
N LEU A 53 3.01 6.05 1.05
CA LEU A 53 3.68 5.21 2.04
C LEU A 53 3.43 3.71 1.82
N GLY A 54 2.58 3.33 0.86
CA GLY A 54 2.26 1.93 0.61
C GLY A 54 1.47 1.26 1.72
N ILE A 55 0.77 2.05 2.53
CA ILE A 55 0.00 1.54 3.66
C ILE A 55 -1.43 1.29 3.17
N PRO A 56 -1.94 0.04 3.23
CA PRO A 56 -3.29 -0.25 2.77
C PRO A 56 -4.31 0.39 3.70
N GLU A 57 -5.24 1.14 3.11
CA GLU A 57 -6.41 1.64 3.84
C GLU A 57 -7.35 0.48 4.18
N PRO A 58 -8.06 0.54 5.32
CA PRO A 58 -9.09 -0.43 5.63
C PRO A 58 -10.18 -0.40 4.56
N GLN A 59 -10.52 -1.57 4.03
CA GLN A 59 -11.65 -1.73 3.11
C GLN A 59 -12.91 -2.02 3.94
N GLU A 60 -14.00 -1.30 3.65
CA GLU A 60 -15.32 -1.62 4.20
C GLU A 60 -15.71 -3.06 3.77
N GLY A 61 -16.20 -3.84 4.73
CA GLY A 61 -16.42 -5.29 4.62
C GLY A 61 -17.79 -5.71 4.11
#